data_AF-A0A4S8KW36-F1
#
_entry.id   AF-A0A4S8KW36-F1
#
_cell.length_a   1.000
_cell.length_b   1.000
_cell.length_c   1.000
_cell.angle_alpha   90.00
_cell.angle_beta   90.00
_cell.angle_gamma   90.00
#
_symmetry.space_group_name_H-M   'P 1'
#
loop_
_entity.id
_entity.type
_entity.pdbx_description
1 polymer ?
#
loop_
_entity_poly.entity_id
_entity_poly.type
_entity_poly.pdbx_seq_one_letter_code
_entity_poly.pdbx_strand_id
1 'polypeptide(L)'
;MTDENKVICALWARWIFLNRRKFLADFEVGALDFIDEYCWMIYWAAGWRALRYLLLMLMANRFLKAEEVANVLKHYQRKIGMDFWYTDEYGSRNTAGAGP
;
A
#
# COMPACT_ATOMS: atom_id res chain seq x y z
N MET A 1 -10.51 -14.80 -6.74
CA MET A 1 -10.06 -13.40 -6.88
C MET A 1 -11.20 -12.52 -6.44
N THR A 2 -11.01 -11.72 -5.39
CA THR A 2 -12.07 -10.83 -4.85
C THR A 2 -12.22 -9.58 -5.72
N ASP A 3 -13.28 -8.80 -5.52
CA ASP A 3 -13.49 -7.57 -6.27
C ASP A 3 -12.43 -6.52 -5.97
N GLU A 4 -11.93 -6.46 -4.74
CA GLU A 4 -10.81 -5.60 -4.35
C GLU A 4 -9.52 -5.95 -5.11
N ASN A 5 -9.26 -7.26 -5.30
CA ASN A 5 -8.13 -7.71 -6.10
C ASN A 5 -8.31 -7.36 -7.59
N LYS A 6 -9.54 -7.31 -8.10
CA LYS A 6 -9.81 -6.81 -9.46
C LYS A 6 -9.52 -5.33 -9.56
N VAL A 7 -9.93 -4.54 -8.56
CA VAL A 7 -9.69 -3.09 -8.52
C VAL A 7 -8.19 -2.81 -8.53
N ILE A 8 -7.40 -3.41 -7.61
CA ILE A 8 -5.96 -3.13 -7.54
C ILE A 8 -5.24 -3.55 -8.83
N CYS A 9 -5.64 -4.68 -9.43
CA CYS A 9 -5.08 -5.12 -10.70
C CYS A 9 -5.46 -4.20 -11.86
N ALA A 10 -6.68 -3.66 -11.88
CA ALA A 10 -7.12 -2.70 -12.91
C ALA A 10 -6.38 -1.37 -12.79
N LEU A 11 -6.20 -0.86 -11.56
CA LEU A 11 -5.40 0.34 -11.30
C LEU A 11 -3.94 0.12 -11.73
N TRP A 12 -3.36 -1.02 -11.37
CA TRP A 12 -2.00 -1.38 -11.77
C TRP A 12 -1.85 -1.48 -13.29
N ALA A 13 -2.76 -2.19 -13.96
CA ALA A 13 -2.75 -2.36 -15.41
C ALA A 13 -2.85 -1.01 -16.14
N ARG A 14 -3.73 -0.10 -15.66
CA ARG A 14 -3.83 1.25 -16.18
C ARG A 14 -2.55 2.05 -15.98
N TRP A 15 -1.99 2.00 -14.78
CA TRP A 15 -0.78 2.76 -14.45
C TRP A 15 0.44 2.27 -15.25
N ILE A 16 0.65 0.95 -15.31
CA ILE A 16 1.80 0.38 -16.02
C ILE A 16 1.72 0.62 -17.53
N PHE A 17 0.51 0.62 -18.11
CA PHE A 17 0.32 0.96 -19.52
C PHE A 17 0.87 2.36 -19.86
N LEU A 18 0.64 3.34 -18.97
CA LEU A 18 1.07 4.73 -19.15
C LEU A 18 2.52 4.97 -18.70
N ASN A 19 2.99 4.27 -17.67
CA ASN A 19 4.24 4.57 -16.98
C ASN A 19 5.29 3.45 -17.08
N ARG A 20 5.13 2.47 -17.99
CA ARG A 20 6.05 1.32 -18.13
C ARG A 20 7.52 1.71 -18.14
N ARG A 21 7.89 2.77 -18.88
CA ARG A 21 9.28 3.21 -18.97
C ARG A 21 9.84 3.69 -17.63
N LYS A 22 9.02 4.39 -16.84
CA LYS A 22 9.41 4.84 -15.49
C LYS A 22 9.60 3.64 -14.57
N PHE A 23 8.65 2.71 -14.58
CA PHE A 23 8.73 1.50 -13.77
C PHE A 23 9.97 0.65 -14.09
N LEU A 24 10.30 0.47 -15.37
CA LEU A 24 11.48 -0.31 -15.75
C LEU A 24 12.80 0.40 -15.47
N ALA A 25 12.81 1.73 -15.31
CA ALA A 25 14.01 2.48 -14.95
C ALA A 25 14.36 2.27 -13.47
N ASP A 26 13.35 2.27 -12.61
CA ASP A 26 13.48 1.96 -11.19
C ASP A 26 12.15 1.41 -10.65
N PHE A 27 12.17 0.15 -10.20
CA PHE A 27 10.96 -0.55 -9.79
C PHE A 27 10.38 -0.01 -8.47
N GLU A 28 11.24 0.35 -7.52
CA GLU A 28 10.79 0.87 -6.22
C GLU A 28 10.17 2.26 -6.42
N VAL A 29 10.86 3.15 -7.14
CA VAL A 29 10.34 4.48 -7.47
C VAL A 29 9.03 4.38 -8.25
N GLY A 30 8.94 3.48 -9.25
CA GLY A 30 7.71 3.28 -9.99
C GLY A 30 6.56 2.73 -9.12
N ALA A 31 6.85 1.84 -8.16
CA ALA A 31 5.84 1.36 -7.22
C ALA A 31 5.37 2.47 -6.26
N LEU A 32 6.28 3.34 -5.79
CA LEU A 32 5.95 4.52 -4.99
C LEU A 32 5.07 5.51 -5.77
N ASP A 33 5.42 5.80 -7.03
CA ASP A 33 4.62 6.65 -7.92
C ASP A 33 3.20 6.09 -8.14
N PHE A 34 3.07 4.76 -8.28
CA PHE A 34 1.77 4.10 -8.35
C PHE A 34 0.94 4.30 -7.08
N ILE A 35 1.55 4.13 -5.90
CA ILE A 35 0.90 4.44 -4.63
C ILE A 35 0.51 5.91 -4.57
N ASP A 36 1.38 6.81 -5.03
CA ASP A 36 1.14 8.23 -4.93
C ASP A 36 -0.08 8.67 -5.73
N GLU A 37 -0.23 8.14 -6.94
CA GLU A 37 -1.34 8.40 -7.85
C GLU A 37 -2.67 7.83 -7.34
N TYR A 38 -2.65 6.59 -6.83
CA TYR A 38 -3.88 5.86 -6.53
C TYR A 38 -4.17 5.67 -5.04
N CYS A 39 -3.40 6.29 -4.14
CA CYS A 39 -3.50 6.13 -2.68
C CYS A 39 -4.95 6.11 -2.18
N TRP A 40 -5.74 7.13 -2.53
CA TRP A 40 -7.13 7.22 -2.08
C TRP A 40 -8.04 6.16 -2.72
N MET A 41 -7.87 5.85 -4.00
CA MET A 41 -8.65 4.79 -4.65
C MET A 41 -8.35 3.42 -4.03
N ILE A 42 -7.08 3.17 -3.71
CA ILE A 42 -6.66 1.95 -3.01
C ILE A 42 -7.32 1.93 -1.62
N TYR A 43 -7.28 3.03 -0.87
CA TYR A 43 -7.90 3.10 0.46
C TYR A 43 -9.40 2.79 0.43
N TRP A 44 -10.15 3.42 -0.47
CA TRP A 44 -11.61 3.31 -0.52
C TRP A 44 -12.12 2.02 -1.19
N ALA A 45 -11.45 1.53 -2.24
CA ALA A 45 -12.02 0.52 -3.13
C ALA A 45 -11.28 -0.84 -3.16
N ALA A 46 -10.04 -0.90 -2.69
CA ALA A 46 -9.26 -2.15 -2.69
C ALA A 46 -8.81 -2.58 -1.29
N GLY A 47 -8.48 -1.61 -0.44
CA GLY A 47 -7.97 -1.83 0.89
C GLY A 47 -6.58 -2.47 0.94
N TRP A 48 -6.13 -2.63 2.18
CA TRP A 48 -4.78 -3.02 2.54
C TRP A 48 -4.38 -4.43 2.07
N ARG A 49 -5.30 -5.39 2.12
CA ARG A 49 -5.04 -6.79 1.72
C ARG A 49 -4.78 -6.92 0.22
N ALA A 50 -5.55 -6.21 -0.60
CA ALA A 50 -5.39 -6.23 -2.06
C ALA A 50 -4.07 -5.57 -2.48
N LEU A 51 -3.68 -4.46 -1.84
CA LEU A 51 -2.39 -3.85 -2.09
C LEU A 51 -1.23 -4.80 -1.76
N ARG A 52 -1.25 -5.44 -0.58
CA ARG A 52 -0.22 -6.43 -0.22
C ARG A 52 -0.12 -7.56 -1.24
N TYR A 53 -1.26 -8.06 -1.73
CA TYR A 53 -1.29 -9.10 -2.75
C TYR A 53 -0.57 -8.64 -4.04
N LEU A 54 -0.85 -7.42 -4.52
CA LEU A 54 -0.17 -6.86 -5.69
C LEU A 54 1.35 -6.78 -5.47
N LEU A 55 1.80 -6.23 -4.33
CA LEU A 55 3.23 -6.06 -4.05
C LEU A 55 3.98 -7.39 -3.90
N LEU A 56 3.35 -8.38 -3.27
CA LEU A 56 3.91 -9.74 -3.19
C LEU A 56 3.99 -10.40 -4.58
N MET A 57 3.03 -10.13 -5.46
CA MET A 57 3.10 -10.59 -6.85
C MET A 57 4.28 -9.95 -7.59
N LEU A 58 4.50 -8.65 -7.43
CA LEU A 58 5.66 -7.96 -8.03
C LEU A 58 6.98 -8.52 -7.49
N MET A 59 7.06 -8.80 -6.20
CA MET A 59 8.21 -9.45 -5.57
C MET A 59 8.45 -10.87 -6.10
N ALA A 60 7.40 -11.69 -6.22
CA ALA A 60 7.50 -13.04 -6.76
C ALA A 60 7.99 -13.06 -8.22
N ASN A 61 7.67 -12.01 -8.99
CA ASN A 61 8.16 -11.81 -10.36
C ASN A 61 9.51 -11.07 -10.44
N ARG A 62 10.19 -10.88 -9.30
CA ARG A 62 11.51 -10.21 -9.19
C ARG A 62 11.53 -8.76 -9.65
N PHE A 63 10.38 -8.09 -9.65
CA PHE A 63 10.31 -6.64 -9.83
C PHE A 63 10.58 -5.90 -8.53
N LEU A 64 10.29 -6.47 -7.37
CA LEU A 64 10.60 -5.86 -6.08
C LEU A 64 11.38 -6.82 -5.18
N LYS A 65 12.26 -6.26 -4.35
CA LYS A 65 12.84 -6.94 -3.18
C LYS A 65 11.91 -6.84 -1.98
N ALA A 66 12.14 -7.69 -0.98
CA ALA A 66 11.36 -7.65 0.26
C ALA A 66 11.46 -6.29 0.98
N GLU A 67 12.64 -5.67 0.96
CA GLU A 67 12.88 -4.33 1.52
C GLU A 67 12.07 -3.25 0.79
N GLU A 68 12.02 -3.31 -0.54
CA GLU A 68 11.29 -2.36 -1.39
C GLU A 68 9.77 -2.52 -1.18
N VAL A 69 9.28 -3.76 -1.06
CA VAL A 69 7.88 -4.01 -0.66
C VAL A 69 7.57 -3.39 0.70
N ALA A 70 8.45 -3.53 1.68
CA ALA A 70 8.27 -2.94 3.00
C ALA A 70 8.27 -1.41 2.94
N ASN A 71 9.13 -0.81 2.13
CA ASN A 71 9.19 0.64 1.91
C ASN A 71 7.91 1.17 1.26
N VAL A 72 7.42 0.51 0.22
CA VAL A 72 6.16 0.89 -0.47
C VAL A 72 4.97 0.79 0.49
N LEU A 73 4.89 -0.26 1.31
CA LEU A 73 3.83 -0.41 2.32
C LEU A 73 3.91 0.70 3.39
N LYS A 74 5.10 1.01 3.92
CA LYS A 74 5.29 2.11 4.88
C LYS A 74 4.94 3.47 4.26
N HIS A 75 5.26 3.67 2.98
CA HIS A 75 4.89 4.87 2.24
C HIS A 75 3.36 5.02 2.15
N TYR A 76 2.68 3.93 1.79
CA TYR A 76 1.21 3.93 1.75
C TYR A 76 0.60 4.21 3.13
N GLN A 77 1.10 3.59 4.21
CA GLN A 77 0.64 3.84 5.59
C GLN A 77 0.77 5.31 6.00
N ARG A 78 1.93 5.90 5.73
CA ARG A 78 2.18 7.33 5.97
C ARG A 78 1.17 8.21 5.24
N LYS A 79 0.87 7.92 3.97
CA LYS A 79 -0.05 8.75 3.17
C LYS A 79 -1.49 8.73 3.69
N ILE A 80 -1.98 7.57 4.11
CA ILE A 80 -3.36 7.46 4.63
C ILE A 80 -3.46 7.79 6.13
N GLY A 81 -2.36 8.22 6.75
CA GLY A 81 -2.31 8.51 8.17
C GLY A 81 -2.49 7.28 9.07
N MET A 82 -2.25 6.07 8.54
CA MET A 82 -2.34 4.82 9.33
C MET A 82 -1.27 4.71 10.42
N ASP A 83 -0.20 5.50 10.34
CA ASP A 83 0.83 5.56 11.39
C ASP A 83 0.23 5.98 12.75
N PHE A 84 -0.82 6.80 12.74
CA PHE A 84 -1.49 7.26 13.95
C PHE A 84 -2.44 6.20 14.55
N TRP A 85 -2.97 5.29 13.74
CA TRP A 85 -4.02 4.35 14.15
C TRP A 85 -3.49 3.30 15.15
N TYR A 86 -2.22 2.93 15.05
CA TYR A 86 -1.58 2.02 16.02
C TYR A 86 -1.29 2.68 17.38
N THR A 87 -1.24 4.01 17.43
CA THR A 87 -0.96 4.74 18.68
C THR A 87 -2.22 4.82 19.55
N ASP A 88 -3.39 4.97 18.93
CA ASP A 88 -4.67 5.10 19.62
C ASP A 88 -5.17 3.76 20.21
N GLU A 89 -4.93 2.63 19.52
CA GLU A 89 -5.39 1.31 20.00
C GLU A 89 -4.65 0.81 21.26
N TYR A 90 -3.42 1.28 21.50
CA TYR A 90 -2.67 1.01 22.74
C TYR A 90 -2.82 2.12 23.78
N GLY A 91 -3.06 3.37 23.37
CA GLY A 91 -3.30 4.50 24.27
C GLY A 91 -4.68 4.48 24.94
N SER A 92 -5.71 3.98 24.25
CA SER A 92 -7.09 3.98 24.77
C SER A 92 -7.42 2.84 25.73
N ARG A 93 -6.54 1.84 25.92
CA ARG A 93 -6.75 0.77 26.93
C ARG A 93 -6.20 1.12 28.32
N ASN A 94 -5.37 2.16 28.45
CA ASN A 94 -4.64 2.43 29.70
C ASN A 94 -5.22 3.56 30.56
N THR A 95 -6.35 4.16 30.17
CA THR A 95 -6.99 5.26 30.93
C THR A 95 -8.36 4.91 31.51
N ALA A 96 -8.86 3.69 31.33
CA ALA A 96 -10.14 3.24 31.88
C ALA A 96 -10.05 2.63 33.31
N GLY A 97 -8.94 2.83 34.03
CA GLY A 97 -8.67 2.15 35.30
C GLY A 97 -8.00 2.99 36.39
N ALA A 98 -8.11 4.32 36.35
CA ALA A 98 -7.64 5.18 37.43
C ALA A 98 -8.56 6.39 37.60
N GLY A 99 -9.69 6.17 38.29
CA GLY A 99 -10.48 7.22 38.92
C GLY A 99 -10.39 7.05 40.44
N PRO A 100 -10.26 8.14 41.22
CA PRO A 100 -10.11 8.12 42.68
C PRO A 100 -11.33 7.55 43.43
#